data_AF-A0A160IL90-F1
#
_entry.id   AF-A0A160IL90-F1
#
_cell.length_a   1.000
_cell.length_b   1.000
_cell.length_c   1.000
_cell.angle_alpha   90.00
_cell.angle_beta   90.00
_cell.angle_gamma   90.00
#
_symmetry.space_group_name_H-M   'P 1'
#
loop_
_entity.id
_entity.type
_entity.pdbx_description
1 polymer ?
#
loop_
_entity_poly.entity_id
_entity_poly.type
_entity_poly.pdbx_seq_one_letter_code
_entity_poly.pdbx_strand_id
1 'polypeptide(L)'
;MLIGLLFAMMAGVLVGLQNIFNTRVNDHAGTWSTTALVLGLGFLASMTLGVVFEGKELFVLKNMETWFWFSGLIGVGVVVCLVQGTKLLGPTFAISIVLTSQLGSALMWDSLGLFGLEKIPFTSQQLLGVLVIIGGVIVFKFGGSRQEKQKVQSIQRHIKEQVTGR
;
A
#
# COMPACT_ATOMS: atom_id res chain seq x y z
N MET A 1 -0.13 23.24 7.49
CA MET A 1 -1.26 22.31 7.22
C MET A 1 -1.44 22.03 5.73
N LEU A 2 -1.66 23.04 4.87
CA LEU A 2 -1.93 22.82 3.44
C LEU A 2 -0.81 22.08 2.68
N ILE A 3 0.45 22.46 2.89
CA ILE A 3 1.61 21.80 2.26
C ILE A 3 1.69 20.31 2.66
N GLY A 4 1.45 19.99 3.93
CA GLY A 4 1.44 18.60 4.41
C GLY A 4 0.33 17.77 3.76
N LEU A 5 -0.86 18.36 3.56
CA LEU A 5 -1.95 17.70 2.83
C LEU A 5 -1.57 17.41 1.37
N LEU A 6 -0.92 18.37 0.70
CA LEU A 6 -0.42 18.18 -0.67
C LEU A 6 0.60 17.05 -0.77
N PHE A 7 1.57 16.98 0.16
CA PHE A 7 2.54 15.90 0.22
C PHE A 7 1.88 14.53 0.48
N ALA A 8 0.90 14.46 1.40
CA ALA A 8 0.19 13.21 1.68
C ALA A 8 -0.61 12.72 0.46
N MET A 9 -1.28 13.62 -0.27
CA MET A 9 -1.97 13.26 -1.51
C MET A 9 -0.99 12.79 -2.59
N MET A 10 0.13 13.50 -2.76
CA MET A 10 1.17 13.11 -3.71
C MET A 10 1.77 11.74 -3.37
N ALA A 11 2.03 11.48 -2.08
CA ALA A 11 2.52 10.18 -1.61
C ALA A 11 1.54 9.04 -1.99
N GLY A 12 0.23 9.24 -1.83
CA GLY A 12 -0.77 8.26 -2.25
C GLY A 12 -0.71 7.94 -3.75
N VAL A 13 -0.58 8.96 -4.60
CA VAL A 13 -0.43 8.78 -6.06
C VAL A 13 0.86 8.01 -6.39
N LEU A 14 1.98 8.39 -5.77
CA LEU A 14 3.27 7.76 -6.00
C LEU A 14 3.30 6.30 -5.52
N VAL A 15 2.68 5.99 -4.38
CA VAL A 15 2.55 4.61 -3.88
C VAL A 15 1.74 3.75 -4.85
N GLY A 16 0.65 4.28 -5.41
CA GLY A 16 -0.13 3.60 -6.44
C GLY A 16 0.69 3.30 -7.71
N LEU A 17 1.44 4.29 -8.20
CA LEU A 17 2.30 4.14 -9.38
C LEU A 17 3.44 3.13 -9.13
N GLN A 18 4.10 3.23 -7.97
CA GLN A 18 5.14 2.30 -7.56
C GLN A 18 4.58 0.86 -7.53
N ASN A 19 3.40 0.64 -6.96
CA ASN A 19 2.81 -0.70 -6.91
C ASN A 19 2.52 -1.28 -8.31
N ILE A 20 2.03 -0.45 -9.25
CA ILE A 20 1.83 -0.86 -10.65
C ILE A 20 3.16 -1.29 -11.26
N PHE A 21 4.21 -0.48 -11.12
CA PHE A 21 5.54 -0.82 -11.65
C PHE A 21 6.11 -2.08 -11.00
N ASN A 22 6.03 -2.19 -9.67
CA ASN A 22 6.54 -3.36 -8.95
C ASN A 22 5.82 -4.64 -9.39
N THR A 23 4.51 -4.60 -9.56
CA THR A 23 3.75 -5.77 -10.04
C THR A 23 4.17 -6.16 -11.45
N ARG A 24 4.37 -5.18 -12.35
CA ARG A 24 4.83 -5.43 -13.73
C ARG A 24 6.25 -5.99 -13.78
N VAL A 25 7.17 -5.44 -12.99
CA VAL A 25 8.53 -5.99 -12.87
C VAL A 25 8.48 -7.41 -12.32
N ASN A 26 7.61 -7.68 -11.34
CA ASN A 26 7.44 -9.01 -10.76
C ASN A 26 6.94 -10.04 -11.77
N ASP A 27 6.05 -9.67 -12.69
CA ASP A 27 5.60 -10.54 -13.78
C ASP A 27 6.75 -10.99 -14.71
N HIS A 28 7.82 -10.20 -14.83
CA HIS A 28 8.92 -10.47 -15.76
C HIS A 28 10.21 -10.98 -15.08
N ALA A 29 10.48 -10.53 -13.86
CA ALA A 29 11.74 -10.76 -13.15
C ALA A 29 11.57 -11.55 -11.84
N GLY A 30 10.34 -11.76 -11.38
CA GLY A 30 10.03 -12.44 -10.12
C GLY A 30 10.17 -11.54 -8.88
N THR A 31 9.74 -12.08 -7.74
CA THR A 31 9.59 -11.32 -6.49
C THR A 31 10.88 -10.79 -5.91
N TRP A 32 11.91 -11.62 -5.79
CA TRP A 32 13.17 -11.20 -5.19
C TRP A 32 13.91 -10.17 -6.06
N SER A 33 13.92 -10.36 -7.37
CA SER A 33 14.49 -9.39 -8.32
C SER A 33 13.76 -8.06 -8.27
N THR A 34 12.42 -8.07 -8.21
CA THR A 34 11.60 -6.85 -8.07
C THR A 34 11.96 -6.10 -6.81
N THR A 35 11.98 -6.78 -5.68
CA THR A 35 12.28 -6.16 -4.39
C THR A 35 13.69 -5.58 -4.37
N ALA A 36 14.69 -6.33 -4.86
CA ALA A 36 16.06 -5.85 -4.98
C ALA A 36 16.18 -4.61 -5.90
N LEU A 37 15.52 -4.63 -7.06
CA LEU A 37 15.54 -3.52 -8.00
C LEU A 37 14.90 -2.26 -7.43
N VAL A 38 13.72 -2.38 -6.81
CA VAL A 38 12.97 -1.23 -6.29
C VAL A 38 13.69 -0.58 -5.11
N LEU A 39 14.16 -1.38 -4.16
CA LEU A 39 14.94 -0.88 -3.02
C LEU A 39 16.28 -0.30 -3.47
N GLY A 40 16.96 -0.96 -4.42
CA GLY A 40 18.22 -0.49 -4.99
C GLY A 40 18.08 0.84 -5.74
N LEU A 41 17.08 0.97 -6.60
CA LEU A 41 16.80 2.22 -7.32
C LEU A 41 16.35 3.33 -6.37
N GLY A 42 15.53 3.00 -5.36
CA GLY A 42 15.13 3.93 -4.31
C GLY A 42 16.35 4.46 -3.53
N PHE A 43 17.27 3.57 -3.16
CA PHE A 43 18.53 3.94 -2.50
C PHE A 43 19.41 4.83 -3.39
N LEU A 44 19.59 4.49 -4.67
CA LEU A 44 20.38 5.31 -5.59
C LEU A 44 19.75 6.70 -5.78
N ALA A 45 18.42 6.77 -5.92
CA ALA A 45 17.71 8.04 -6.04
C ALA A 45 17.82 8.88 -4.76
N SER A 46 17.64 8.28 -3.58
CA SER A 46 17.76 9.01 -2.31
C SER A 46 19.19 9.48 -2.05
N MET A 47 20.20 8.65 -2.36
CA MET A 47 21.61 9.04 -2.23
C MET A 47 21.99 10.18 -3.17
N THR A 48 21.57 10.12 -4.44
CA THR A 48 21.89 11.17 -5.41
C THR A 48 21.23 12.50 -5.04
N LEU A 49 19.93 12.49 -4.71
CA LEU A 49 19.23 13.69 -4.26
C LEU A 49 19.79 14.21 -2.94
N GLY A 50 20.08 13.33 -1.98
CA GLY A 50 20.67 13.70 -0.69
C GLY A 50 22.03 14.39 -0.86
N VAL A 51 22.91 13.88 -1.72
CA VAL A 51 24.21 14.54 -1.98
C VAL A 51 24.01 15.91 -2.65
N VAL A 52 23.03 16.05 -3.55
CA VAL A 52 22.76 17.32 -4.25
C VAL A 52 22.17 18.38 -3.33
N PHE A 53 21.23 18.01 -2.46
CA PHE A 53 20.49 18.97 -1.62
C PHE A 53 21.09 19.16 -0.21
N GLU A 54 21.69 18.12 0.36
CA GLU A 54 22.20 18.12 1.75
C GLU A 54 23.73 18.03 1.84
N GLY A 55 24.40 17.55 0.79
CA GLY A 55 25.86 17.47 0.72
C GLY A 55 26.46 16.56 1.79
N LYS A 56 27.34 17.10 2.65
CA LYS A 56 28.02 16.33 3.70
C LYS A 56 27.10 15.92 4.85
N GLU A 57 26.02 16.67 5.07
CA GLU A 57 25.08 16.39 6.17
C GLU A 57 24.37 15.05 5.99
N LEU A 58 24.22 14.58 4.74
CA LEU A 58 23.67 13.24 4.44
C LEU A 58 24.39 12.11 5.18
N PHE A 59 25.70 12.25 5.42
CA PHE A 59 26.54 11.23 6.05
C PHE A 59 26.62 11.37 7.57
N VAL A 60 25.99 12.40 8.15
CA VAL A 60 26.03 12.68 9.58
C VAL A 60 24.88 11.93 10.28
N LEU A 61 25.14 10.67 10.64
CA LEU A 61 24.18 9.81 11.35
C LEU A 61 24.29 9.98 12.88
N LYS A 62 23.62 10.98 13.45
CA LYS A 62 23.59 11.23 14.90
C LYS A 62 22.37 10.60 15.56
N ASN A 63 22.54 10.09 16.78
CA ASN A 63 21.47 9.55 17.64
C ASN A 63 20.65 8.41 17.01
N MET A 64 21.28 7.54 16.21
CA MET A 64 20.58 6.37 15.66
C MET A 64 20.47 5.26 16.70
N GLU A 65 19.24 4.85 16.99
CA GLU A 65 18.94 3.69 17.80
C GLU A 65 19.12 2.38 17.00
N THR A 66 19.48 1.28 17.67
CA THR A 66 19.78 -0.01 17.02
C THR A 66 18.64 -0.54 16.15
N TRP A 67 17.39 -0.26 16.51
CA TRP A 67 16.20 -0.75 15.80
C TRP A 67 15.91 0.04 14.51
N PHE A 68 16.43 1.26 14.33
CA PHE A 68 16.27 2.04 13.09
C PHE A 68 16.92 1.36 11.88
N TRP A 69 18.00 0.60 12.12
CA TRP A 69 18.73 -0.14 11.09
C TRP A 69 17.90 -1.26 10.45
N PHE A 70 16.82 -1.72 11.11
CA PHE A 70 15.93 -2.74 10.59
C PHE A 70 14.87 -2.20 9.62
N SER A 71 14.74 -0.88 9.48
CA SER A 71 13.76 -0.26 8.58
C SER A 71 13.90 -0.71 7.12
N GLY A 72 15.13 -0.91 6.64
CA GLY A 72 15.39 -1.45 5.29
C GLY A 72 14.84 -2.86 5.08
N LEU A 73 14.91 -3.72 6.12
CA LEU A 73 14.34 -5.08 6.08
C LEU A 73 12.80 -5.04 6.07
N ILE A 74 12.19 -4.09 6.79
CA ILE A 74 10.74 -3.87 6.74
C ILE A 74 10.32 -3.49 5.31
N GLY A 75 11.12 -2.67 4.62
CA GLY A 75 10.90 -2.31 3.21
C GLY A 75 10.82 -3.52 2.27
N VAL A 76 11.67 -4.54 2.48
CA VAL A 76 11.58 -5.82 1.74
C VAL A 76 10.22 -6.47 1.94
N GLY A 77 9.77 -6.57 3.20
CA GLY A 77 8.46 -7.13 3.53
C GLY A 77 7.31 -6.35 2.90
N VAL A 78 7.37 -5.02 2.89
CA VAL A 78 6.35 -4.16 2.26
C VAL A 78 6.22 -4.44 0.77
N VAL A 79 7.34 -4.45 0.03
CA VAL A 79 7.29 -4.69 -1.42
C VAL A 79 6.76 -6.09 -1.73
N VAL A 80 7.24 -7.11 -1.03
CA VAL A 80 6.80 -8.50 -1.23
C VAL A 80 5.30 -8.64 -0.93
N CYS A 81 4.85 -8.21 0.24
CA CYS A 81 3.44 -8.33 0.63
C CYS A 81 2.51 -7.54 -0.30
N LEU A 82 2.90 -6.33 -0.71
CA LEU A 82 2.06 -5.49 -1.56
C LEU A 82 1.94 -6.04 -2.98
N VAL A 83 3.05 -6.50 -3.58
CA VAL A 83 3.02 -7.11 -4.91
C VAL A 83 2.25 -8.42 -4.90
N GLN A 84 2.53 -9.30 -3.95
CA GLN A 84 1.82 -10.59 -3.83
C GLN A 84 0.33 -10.37 -3.53
N GLY A 85 0.01 -9.46 -2.60
CA GLY A 85 -1.37 -9.08 -2.31
C GLY A 85 -2.08 -8.54 -3.56
N THR A 86 -1.43 -7.68 -4.33
CA THR A 86 -1.98 -7.12 -5.58
C THR A 86 -2.24 -8.20 -6.61
N LYS A 87 -1.34 -9.18 -6.77
CA LYS A 87 -1.53 -10.31 -7.69
C LYS A 87 -2.69 -11.23 -7.27
N LEU A 88 -2.85 -11.48 -5.98
CA LEU A 88 -3.85 -12.43 -5.46
C LEU A 88 -5.25 -11.82 -5.34
N LEU A 89 -5.34 -10.52 -5.05
CA LEU A 89 -6.60 -9.86 -4.70
C LEU A 89 -7.05 -8.82 -5.74
N GLY A 90 -6.19 -8.51 -6.71
CA GLY A 90 -6.33 -7.36 -7.57
C GLY A 90 -5.89 -6.06 -6.88
N PRO A 91 -5.48 -5.03 -7.65
CA PRO A 91 -4.81 -3.84 -7.11
C PRO A 91 -5.70 -3.04 -6.15
N THR A 92 -6.95 -2.75 -6.54
CA THR A 92 -7.80 -1.88 -5.73
C THR A 92 -8.22 -2.52 -4.41
N PHE A 93 -8.52 -3.82 -4.42
CA PHE A 93 -8.90 -4.54 -3.19
C PHE A 93 -7.70 -4.77 -2.27
N ALA A 94 -6.52 -5.11 -2.82
CA ALA A 94 -5.29 -5.21 -2.04
C ALA A 94 -4.95 -3.90 -1.33
N ILE A 95 -4.96 -2.77 -2.05
CA ILE A 95 -4.66 -1.45 -1.48
C ILE A 95 -5.68 -1.07 -0.41
N SER A 96 -6.96 -1.38 -0.62
CA SER A 96 -8.02 -1.13 0.37
C SER A 96 -7.74 -1.84 1.71
N ILE A 97 -7.31 -3.10 1.65
CA ILE A 97 -6.92 -3.85 2.86
C ILE A 97 -5.67 -3.25 3.50
N VAL A 98 -4.66 -2.90 2.69
CA VAL A 98 -3.40 -2.32 3.18
C VAL A 98 -3.66 -1.00 3.92
N LEU A 99 -4.42 -0.08 3.34
CA LEU A 99 -4.74 1.20 3.98
C LEU A 99 -5.52 1.01 5.28
N THR A 100 -6.45 0.08 5.29
CA THR A 100 -7.24 -0.26 6.49
C THR A 100 -6.35 -0.81 7.60
N SER A 101 -5.46 -1.75 7.25
CA SER A 101 -4.51 -2.33 8.21
C SER A 101 -3.51 -1.29 8.72
N GLN A 102 -3.01 -0.42 7.84
CA GLN A 102 -2.06 0.63 8.20
C GLN A 102 -2.66 1.60 9.22
N LEU A 103 -3.90 2.05 9.03
CA LEU A 103 -4.58 2.94 9.96
C LEU A 103 -4.86 2.26 11.31
N GLY A 104 -5.29 0.99 11.30
CA GLY A 104 -5.48 0.21 12.53
C GLY A 104 -4.18 0.03 13.32
N SER A 105 -3.09 -0.33 12.63
CA SER A 105 -1.78 -0.47 13.25
C SER A 105 -1.22 0.87 13.75
N ALA A 106 -1.38 1.96 13.00
CA ALA A 106 -0.96 3.29 13.41
C ALA A 106 -1.64 3.70 14.72
N LEU A 107 -2.97 3.59 14.80
CA LEU A 107 -3.70 3.89 16.03
C LEU A 107 -3.25 3.02 17.21
N MET A 108 -2.96 1.74 16.97
CA MET A 108 -2.45 0.84 18.01
C MET A 108 -1.07 1.29 18.51
N TRP A 109 -0.14 1.59 17.60
CA TRP A 109 1.21 2.04 17.96
C TRP A 109 1.19 3.39 18.69
N ASP A 110 0.43 4.36 18.18
CA ASP A 110 0.27 5.69 18.77
C ASP A 110 -0.37 5.62 20.17
N SER A 111 -1.40 4.78 20.34
CA SER A 111 -2.12 4.65 21.62
C SER A 111 -1.31 3.95 22.70
N LEU A 112 -0.41 3.06 22.29
CA LEU A 112 0.46 2.32 23.20
C LEU A 112 1.80 3.05 23.44
N GLY A 113 2.12 4.08 22.66
CA GLY A 113 3.44 4.73 22.69
C GLY A 113 4.57 3.76 22.33
N LEU A 114 4.28 2.78 21.47
CA LEU A 114 5.29 1.82 21.03
C LEU A 114 6.36 2.55 20.23
N PHE A 115 7.57 1.98 20.13
CA PHE A 115 8.62 2.52 19.27
C PHE A 115 9.04 3.95 19.65
N GLY A 116 8.92 4.33 20.93
CA GLY A 116 9.28 5.67 21.41
C GLY A 116 8.36 6.78 20.89
N LEU A 117 7.19 6.42 20.33
CA LEU A 117 6.17 7.38 19.90
C LEU A 117 5.57 8.09 21.12
N GLU A 118 5.25 9.37 20.95
CA GLU A 118 4.46 10.10 21.94
C GLU A 118 3.08 9.45 22.06
N LYS A 119 2.68 9.10 23.28
CA LYS A 119 1.46 8.36 23.53
C LYS A 119 0.25 9.26 23.26
N ILE A 120 -0.48 8.99 22.18
CA ILE A 120 -1.69 9.73 21.82
C ILE A 120 -2.89 8.98 22.41
N PRO A 121 -3.74 9.62 23.25
CA PRO A 121 -4.87 8.93 23.85
C PRO A 121 -5.86 8.45 22.78
N PHE A 122 -6.18 7.16 22.83
CA PHE A 122 -7.17 6.55 21.96
C PHE A 122 -8.55 7.16 22.20
N THR A 123 -9.21 7.61 21.13
CA THR A 123 -10.56 8.19 21.20
C THR A 123 -11.59 7.28 20.53
N SER A 124 -12.83 7.28 21.03
CA SER A 124 -13.94 6.57 20.39
C SER A 124 -14.23 7.06 18.97
N GLN A 125 -13.87 8.31 18.65
CA GLN A 125 -13.99 8.89 17.31
C GLN A 125 -13.00 8.24 16.32
N GLN A 126 -11.75 8.00 16.74
CA GLN A 126 -10.77 7.29 15.92
C GLN A 126 -11.24 5.85 15.63
N LEU A 127 -11.78 5.16 16.65
CA LEU A 127 -12.37 3.82 16.46
C LEU A 127 -13.49 3.84 15.43
N LEU A 128 -14.41 4.81 15.55
CA LEU A 128 -15.53 4.95 14.61
C LEU A 128 -15.01 5.22 13.19
N GLY A 129 -14.00 6.06 13.03
CA GLY A 129 -13.36 6.32 11.74
C GLY A 129 -12.80 5.04 11.09
N VAL A 130 -12.10 4.21 11.86
CA VAL A 130 -11.59 2.91 11.36
C VAL A 130 -12.74 1.99 10.96
N LEU A 131 -13.80 1.89 11.77
CA LEU A 131 -14.97 1.07 11.46
C LEU A 131 -15.67 1.53 10.17
N VAL A 132 -15.75 2.85 9.92
CA VAL A 132 -16.27 3.41 8.67
C VAL A 132 -15.42 3.00 7.48
N ILE A 133 -14.09 3.04 7.60
CA ILE A 133 -13.17 2.61 6.53
C ILE A 133 -13.33 1.12 6.26
N ILE A 134 -13.37 0.27 7.29
CA ILE A 134 -13.63 -1.17 7.17
C ILE A 134 -14.96 -1.42 6.46
N GLY A 135 -16.01 -0.71 6.87
CA GLY A 135 -17.33 -0.77 6.22
C GLY A 135 -17.26 -0.40 4.74
N GLY A 136 -16.53 0.66 4.39
CA GLY A 136 -16.25 1.07 3.02
C GLY A 136 -15.57 -0.02 2.19
N VAL A 137 -14.56 -0.69 2.75
CA VAL A 137 -13.87 -1.80 2.08
C VAL A 137 -14.79 -3.02 1.88
N ILE A 138 -15.64 -3.33 2.85
CA ILE A 138 -16.66 -4.38 2.72
C ILE A 138 -17.61 -4.07 1.57
N VAL A 139 -18.18 -2.85 1.56
CA VAL A 139 -19.07 -2.40 0.47
C VAL A 139 -18.35 -2.47 -0.88
N PHE A 140 -17.09 -2.04 -0.95
CA PHE A 140 -16.28 -2.09 -2.16
C PHE A 140 -16.13 -3.52 -2.71
N LYS A 141 -15.79 -4.49 -1.85
CA LYS A 141 -15.64 -5.90 -2.22
C LYS A 141 -16.96 -6.47 -2.77
N PHE A 142 -18.06 -6.29 -2.03
CA PHE A 142 -19.34 -6.89 -2.39
C PHE A 142 -20.03 -6.19 -3.57
N GLY A 143 -19.80 -4.88 -3.76
CA GLY A 143 -20.26 -4.13 -4.93
C GLY A 143 -19.64 -4.64 -6.23
N GLY A 144 -18.32 -4.91 -6.24
CA GLY A 144 -17.61 -5.41 -7.42
C GLY A 144 -18.01 -6.83 -7.83
N SER A 145 -18.10 -7.76 -6.88
CA SER A 145 -18.49 -9.16 -7.18
C SER A 145 -19.90 -9.31 -7.76
N ARG A 146 -20.79 -8.35 -7.50
CA ARG A 146 -22.16 -8.36 -8.05
C ARG A 146 -22.17 -8.03 -9.54
N GLN A 147 -21.29 -7.13 -10.00
CA GLN A 147 -21.15 -6.76 -11.40
C GLN A 147 -20.54 -7.89 -12.24
N GLU A 148 -19.52 -8.58 -11.72
CA GLU A 148 -18.88 -9.70 -12.41
C GLU A 148 -19.87 -10.87 -12.62
N LYS A 149 -20.63 -11.23 -11.58
CA LYS A 149 -21.69 -12.26 -11.69
C LYS A 149 -22.78 -11.88 -12.70
N GLN A 150 -23.18 -10.61 -12.77
CA GLN A 150 -24.16 -10.13 -13.74
C GLN A 150 -23.62 -10.20 -15.18
N LYS A 151 -22.35 -9.87 -15.40
CA LYS A 151 -21.71 -9.93 -16.72
C LYS A 151 -21.56 -11.38 -17.21
N VAL A 152 -21.17 -12.31 -16.33
CA VAL A 152 -21.10 -13.74 -16.67
C VAL A 152 -22.49 -14.29 -16.98
N GLN A 153 -23.51 -13.93 -16.19
CA GLN A 153 -24.89 -14.35 -16.45
C GLN A 153 -25.46 -13.77 -17.75
N SER A 154 -25.15 -12.52 -18.11
CA SER A 154 -25.62 -11.93 -19.37
C SER A 154 -24.97 -12.58 -20.59
N ILE A 155 -23.67 -12.90 -20.52
CA ILE A 155 -22.95 -13.65 -21.56
C ILE A 155 -23.53 -15.07 -21.68
N GLN A 156 -23.76 -15.76 -20.56
CA GLN A 156 -24.37 -17.09 -20.60
C GLN A 156 -25.80 -17.07 -21.16
N ARG A 157 -26.60 -16.04 -20.87
CA ARG A 157 -27.92 -15.86 -21.51
C ARG A 157 -27.79 -15.65 -23.02
N HIS A 158 -26.91 -14.78 -23.47
CA HIS A 158 -26.69 -14.56 -24.91
C HIS A 158 -26.22 -15.83 -25.63
N ILE A 159 -25.29 -16.59 -25.04
CA ILE A 159 -24.84 -17.87 -25.60
C ILE A 159 -26.00 -18.87 -25.63
N LYS A 160 -26.80 -18.94 -24.56
CA LYS A 160 -27.96 -19.84 -24.51
C LYS A 160 -29.02 -19.45 -25.54
N GLU A 161 -29.32 -18.17 -25.73
CA GLU A 161 -30.24 -17.67 -26.76
C GLU A 161 -29.74 -17.99 -28.18
N GLN A 162 -28.45 -17.82 -28.45
CA GLN A 162 -27.85 -18.19 -29.74
C GLN A 162 -27.86 -19.71 -30.01
N VAL A 163 -27.65 -20.53 -28.97
CA VAL A 163 -27.59 -21.99 -29.11
C VAL A 163 -28.99 -22.64 -29.15
N THR A 164 -30.00 -22.03 -28.52
CA THR A 164 -31.36 -22.63 -28.41
C THR A 164 -32.30 -22.24 -29.56
N GLY A 165 -31.86 -21.46 -30.55
CA GLY A 165 -32.53 -21.31 -31.86
C GLY A 165 -34.05 -21.07 -31.79
N ARG A 166 -34.46 -19.99 -31.14
CA ARG A 166 -35.74 -19.33 -31.42
C ARG A 166 -35.47 -17.90 -31.88
#